data_AF-H9FI70-F1
#
_entry.id   AF-H9FI70-F1
#
_cell.length_a   1.000
_cell.length_b   1.000
_cell.length_c   1.000
_cell.angle_alpha   90.00
_cell.angle_beta   90.00
_cell.angle_gamma   90.00
#
_symmetry.space_group_name_H-M   'P 1'
#
loop_
_entity.id
_entity.type
_entity.pdbx_description
1 polymer ?
#
loop_
_entity_poly.entity_id
_entity_poly.type
_entity_poly.pdbx_seq_one_letter_code
_entity_poly.pdbx_strand_id
1 'polypeptide(L)'
;EGVKKSPSTGYPLVCVTPCDPHFPRYAVMKERCSEAGINQTSVQFSWEVAAPTDGNGARSPFETITDNTPFTSVNHMVLDSIYFSRRFHVRCVAKAVDKVGHVGTPLRSNIVTIGT
;
A
#
# COMPACT_ATOMS: atom_id res chain seq x y z
N GLU A 1 -1.80 -15.63 13.16
CA GLU A 1 -1.18 -15.15 11.91
C GLU A 1 -2.06 -15.57 10.75
N GLY A 2 -2.55 -14.63 9.93
CA GLY A 2 -3.40 -14.94 8.79
C GLY A 2 -2.57 -15.55 7.66
N VAL A 3 -3.08 -16.62 7.03
CA VAL A 3 -2.43 -17.28 5.90
C VAL A 3 -2.10 -16.24 4.82
N LYS A 4 -0.82 -16.04 4.53
CA LYS A 4 -0.36 -15.20 3.40
C LYS A 4 -0.70 -15.90 2.08
N LYS A 5 -1.98 -15.91 1.71
CA LYS A 5 -2.40 -16.28 0.35
C LYS A 5 -2.14 -15.10 -0.56
N SER A 6 -1.50 -15.36 -1.70
CA SER A 6 -1.42 -14.36 -2.77
C SER A 6 -2.84 -13.98 -3.20
N PRO A 7 -3.19 -12.68 -3.21
CA PRO A 7 -4.52 -12.25 -3.64
C PRO A 7 -4.72 -12.66 -5.10
N SER A 8 -5.89 -13.20 -5.43
CA SER A 8 -6.22 -13.49 -6.84
C SER A 8 -6.33 -12.18 -7.62
N THR A 9 -6.04 -12.22 -8.92
CA THR A 9 -6.22 -11.05 -9.79
C THR A 9 -7.63 -10.51 -9.66
N GLY A 10 -7.74 -9.19 -9.48
CA GLY A 10 -9.01 -8.49 -9.35
C GLY A 10 -9.56 -8.37 -7.94
N TYR A 11 -8.97 -9.03 -6.93
CA TYR A 11 -9.29 -8.73 -5.54
C TYR A 11 -8.63 -7.41 -5.12
N PRO A 12 -9.37 -6.49 -4.47
CA PRO A 12 -8.81 -5.21 -4.06
C PRO A 12 -7.72 -5.40 -2.99
N LEU A 13 -6.69 -4.56 -3.05
CA LEU A 13 -5.66 -4.47 -2.02
C LEU A 13 -5.97 -3.31 -1.09
N VAL A 14 -5.82 -3.54 0.21
CA VAL A 14 -6.04 -2.52 1.24
C VAL A 14 -4.73 -2.24 1.96
N CYS A 15 -4.35 -0.97 2.02
CA CYS A 15 -3.18 -0.48 2.73
C CYS A 15 -3.56 -0.06 4.14
N VAL A 16 -3.06 -0.80 5.14
CA VAL A 16 -3.34 -0.55 6.57
C VAL A 16 -2.09 0.01 7.23
N THR A 17 -2.18 1.23 7.74
CA THR A 17 -1.06 1.91 8.41
C THR A 17 -1.05 1.63 9.91
N PRO A 18 0.08 1.83 10.63
CA PRO A 18 0.12 1.66 12.08
C PRO A 18 -0.87 2.54 12.87
N CYS A 19 -1.37 3.63 12.28
CA CYS A 19 -2.35 4.52 12.88
C CYS A 19 -3.81 4.14 12.54
N ASP A 20 -4.01 3.02 11.85
CA ASP A 20 -5.32 2.45 11.52
C ASP A 20 -5.78 1.44 12.59
N PRO A 21 -7.03 1.49 13.08
CA PRO A 21 -7.57 0.52 14.03
C PRO A 21 -7.48 -0.95 13.58
N HIS A 22 -7.49 -1.21 12.27
CA HIS A 22 -7.38 -2.56 11.72
C HIS A 22 -5.93 -3.07 11.71
N PHE A 23 -4.95 -2.23 12.03
CA PHE A 23 -3.57 -2.67 12.14
C PHE A 23 -3.39 -3.61 13.34
N PRO A 24 -2.80 -4.80 13.18
CA PRO A 24 -2.70 -5.79 14.25
C PRO A 24 -2.04 -5.30 15.55
N ARG A 25 -1.18 -4.28 15.47
CA ARG A 25 -0.48 -3.67 16.62
C ARG A 25 -0.95 -2.24 16.91
N TYR A 26 -2.16 -1.87 16.48
CA TYR A 26 -2.71 -0.53 16.66
C TYR A 26 -2.70 -0.08 18.13
N ALA A 27 -3.05 -0.97 19.06
CA ALA A 27 -3.07 -0.66 20.49
C ALA A 27 -1.73 -0.11 21.03
N VAL A 28 -0.60 -0.54 20.45
CA VAL A 28 0.74 -0.06 20.83
C VAL A 28 1.09 1.27 20.13
N MET A 29 0.54 1.50 18.95
CA MET A 29 0.89 2.64 18.09
C MET A 29 -0.04 3.83 18.28
N LYS A 30 -1.25 3.63 18.80
CA LYS A 30 -2.31 4.62 18.95
C LYS A 30 -1.84 5.90 19.63
N GLU A 31 -1.15 5.79 20.77
CA GLU A 31 -0.68 6.95 21.53
C GLU A 31 0.27 7.82 20.71
N ARG A 32 1.26 7.20 20.05
CA ARG A 32 2.21 7.91 19.18
C ARG A 32 1.53 8.60 17.99
N CYS A 33 0.56 7.93 17.38
CA CYS A 33 -0.22 8.53 16.29
C CYS A 33 -1.05 9.73 16.78
N SER A 34 -1.64 9.63 17.98
CA SER A 34 -2.40 10.71 18.60
C SER A 34 -1.52 11.91 18.95
N GLU A 35 -0.34 11.67 19.54
CA GLU A 35 0.65 12.70 19.85
C GLU A 35 1.15 13.42 18.59
N ALA A 36 1.41 12.67 17.52
CA ALA A 36 1.78 13.22 16.22
C ALA A 36 0.60 13.89 15.48
N GLY A 37 -0.63 13.75 15.99
CA GLY A 37 -1.84 14.26 15.34
C GLY A 37 -2.16 13.59 13.99
N ILE A 38 -1.67 12.37 13.77
CA ILE A 38 -1.87 11.61 12.53
C ILE A 38 -3.19 10.86 12.64
N ASN A 39 -4.10 11.13 11.71
CA ASN A 39 -5.34 10.38 11.53
C ASN A 39 -5.37 9.70 10.14
N GLN A 40 -6.34 8.84 9.87
CA GLN A 40 -6.47 8.16 8.56
C GLN A 40 -6.63 9.14 7.39
N THR A 41 -7.26 10.30 7.59
CA THR A 41 -7.47 11.32 6.56
C THR A 41 -6.22 12.15 6.25
N SER A 42 -5.24 12.14 7.16
CA SER A 42 -3.96 12.84 7.06
C SER A 42 -2.88 11.93 6.50
N VAL A 43 -3.24 10.83 5.83
CA VAL A 43 -2.29 9.94 5.16
C VAL A 43 -2.48 10.06 3.65
N GLN A 44 -1.40 10.41 2.97
CA GLN A 44 -1.32 10.31 1.51
C GLN A 44 -0.88 8.89 1.15
N PHE A 45 -1.71 8.20 0.37
CA PHE A 45 -1.37 6.90 -0.17
C PHE A 45 -0.82 7.05 -1.58
N SER A 46 0.05 6.14 -1.97
CA SER A 46 0.41 5.88 -3.36
C SER A 46 0.76 4.41 -3.51
N TRP A 47 0.77 3.91 -4.73
CA TRP A 47 1.07 2.49 -4.99
C TRP A 47 2.27 2.37 -5.90
N GLU A 48 3.07 1.36 -5.66
CA GLU A 48 4.23 1.02 -6.49
C GLU A 48 4.08 -0.41 -7.01
N VAL A 49 4.39 -0.62 -8.29
CA VAL A 49 4.28 -1.90 -8.99
C VAL A 49 5.59 -2.27 -9.66
N ALA A 50 5.91 -3.56 -9.73
CA ALA A 50 6.99 -4.08 -10.55
C ALA A 50 6.50 -5.30 -11.33
N ALA A 51 6.94 -5.41 -12.58
CA ALA A 51 6.71 -6.59 -13.40
C ALA A 51 7.39 -7.83 -12.76
N PRO A 52 6.91 -9.04 -13.05
CA PRO A 52 7.54 -10.27 -12.58
C PRO A 52 8.99 -10.34 -13.05
N THR A 53 9.84 -11.02 -12.28
CA THR A 53 11.18 -11.38 -12.75
C THR A 53 11.07 -12.16 -14.06
N ASP A 54 11.83 -11.76 -15.07
CA ASP A 54 11.81 -12.40 -16.38
C ASP A 54 12.54 -13.76 -16.37
N GLY A 55 12.50 -14.47 -17.49
CA GLY A 55 13.16 -15.77 -17.62
C GLY A 55 14.68 -15.73 -17.48
N ASN A 56 15.30 -14.55 -17.61
CA ASN A 56 16.74 -14.33 -17.48
C ASN A 56 17.14 -13.92 -16.04
N GLY A 57 16.17 -13.82 -15.11
CA GLY A 57 16.40 -13.41 -13.74
C GLY A 57 16.47 -11.89 -13.54
N ALA A 58 16.21 -11.09 -14.59
CA ALA A 58 16.18 -9.64 -14.47
C ALA A 58 14.92 -9.20 -13.72
N ARG A 59 15.11 -8.32 -12.73
CA ARG A 59 14.04 -7.79 -11.90
C ARG A 59 13.75 -6.35 -12.29
N SER A 60 12.51 -6.08 -12.70
CA SER A 60 12.07 -4.70 -12.97
C SER A 60 12.09 -3.87 -11.68
N PRO A 61 12.48 -2.58 -11.76
CA PRO A 61 12.34 -1.67 -10.65
C PRO A 61 10.85 -1.47 -10.31
N PHE A 62 10.58 -0.99 -9.09
CA PHE A 62 9.25 -0.54 -8.72
C PHE A 62 8.99 0.83 -9.33
N GLU A 63 7.83 0.98 -9.97
CA GLU A 63 7.34 2.22 -10.54
C GLU A 63 6.07 2.68 -9.82
N THR A 64 5.91 3.98 -9.64
CA THR A 64 4.72 4.54 -9.00
C THR A 64 3.55 4.56 -9.97
N ILE A 65 2.39 4.09 -9.52
CA ILE A 65 1.16 4.09 -10.31
C ILE A 65 0.54 5.47 -10.25
N THR A 66 0.29 6.07 -11.42
CA THR A 66 -0.29 7.41 -11.55
C THR A 66 -1.74 7.39 -12.02
N ASP A 67 -2.15 6.32 -12.70
CA ASP A 67 -3.45 6.24 -13.34
C ASP A 67 -4.50 5.65 -12.39
N ASN A 68 -5.58 6.39 -12.17
CA ASN A 68 -6.71 5.92 -11.37
C ASN A 68 -7.47 4.80 -12.10
N THR A 69 -8.05 3.90 -11.33
CA THR A 69 -9.01 2.90 -11.84
C THR A 69 -10.43 3.48 -11.82
N PRO A 70 -11.39 2.88 -12.54
CA PRO A 70 -12.77 3.39 -12.57
C PRO A 70 -13.45 3.47 -11.20
N PHE A 71 -13.07 2.62 -10.23
CA PHE A 71 -13.72 2.54 -8.93
C PHE A 71 -12.85 3.03 -7.76
N THR A 72 -11.51 3.05 -7.90
CA THR A 72 -10.63 3.61 -6.87
C THR A 72 -9.52 4.52 -7.42
N SER A 73 -9.08 5.48 -6.60
CA SER A 73 -7.91 6.31 -6.90
C SER A 73 -6.62 5.69 -6.35
N VAL A 74 -5.52 5.86 -7.07
CA VAL A 74 -4.17 5.47 -6.60
C VAL A 74 -3.72 6.24 -5.35
N ASN A 75 -4.37 7.35 -5.04
CA ASN A 75 -4.10 8.14 -3.84
C ASN A 75 -4.93 7.70 -2.62
N HIS A 76 -5.70 6.61 -2.74
CA HIS A 76 -6.54 6.08 -1.69
C HIS A 76 -5.93 4.82 -1.05
N MET A 77 -6.41 4.44 0.14
CA MET A 77 -5.96 3.25 0.86
C MET A 77 -6.33 1.93 0.15
N VAL A 78 -7.18 1.97 -0.88
CA VAL A 78 -7.67 0.80 -1.63
C VAL A 78 -7.23 0.89 -3.09
N LEU A 79 -6.59 -0.17 -3.58
CA LEU A 79 -6.20 -0.32 -4.98
C LEU A 79 -6.92 -1.49 -5.63
N ASP A 80 -7.59 -1.24 -6.75
CA ASP A 80 -8.13 -2.30 -7.59
C ASP A 80 -7.02 -3.00 -8.36
N SER A 81 -6.88 -4.31 -8.13
CA SER A 81 -5.81 -5.11 -8.76
C SER A 81 -6.18 -5.72 -10.12
N ILE A 82 -7.35 -5.38 -10.66
CA ILE A 82 -7.89 -5.96 -11.92
C ILE A 82 -6.98 -5.74 -13.13
N TYR A 83 -6.17 -4.68 -13.11
CA TYR A 83 -5.26 -4.32 -14.20
C TYR A 83 -3.87 -4.96 -14.09
N PHE A 84 -3.55 -5.62 -12.97
CA PHE A 84 -2.25 -6.28 -12.81
C PHE A 84 -2.34 -7.75 -13.20
N SER A 85 -1.46 -8.13 -14.11
CA SER A 85 -1.31 -9.54 -14.51
C SER A 85 -0.74 -10.40 -13.38
N ARG A 86 -0.83 -11.72 -13.55
CA ARG A 86 -0.27 -12.69 -12.58
C ARG A 86 1.22 -12.43 -12.35
N ARG A 87 1.64 -12.64 -11.10
CA ARG A 87 2.99 -12.50 -10.55
C ARG A 87 3.52 -11.06 -10.48
N PHE A 88 2.71 -10.05 -10.78
CA PHE A 88 3.10 -8.66 -10.53
C PHE A 88 3.31 -8.43 -9.05
N HIS A 89 4.31 -7.63 -8.72
CA HIS A 89 4.62 -7.24 -7.36
C HIS A 89 4.03 -5.87 -7.08
N VAL A 90 3.25 -5.75 -6.02
CA VAL A 90 2.59 -4.51 -5.62
C VAL A 90 2.95 -4.20 -4.17
N ARG A 91 3.16 -2.92 -3.87
CA ARG A 91 3.28 -2.43 -2.50
C ARG A 91 2.64 -1.06 -2.36
N CYS A 92 2.11 -0.80 -1.17
CA CYS A 92 1.62 0.51 -0.80
C CYS A 92 2.76 1.37 -0.27
N VAL A 93 2.66 2.67 -0.52
CA VAL A 93 3.45 3.71 0.13
C VAL A 93 2.49 4.65 0.85
N ALA A 94 2.69 4.84 2.14
CA ALA A 94 1.91 5.75 2.96
C ALA A 94 2.80 6.86 3.51
N LYS A 95 2.36 8.11 3.38
CA LYS A 95 3.04 9.28 3.94
C LYS A 95 2.08 9.99 4.89
N ALA A 96 2.48 10.12 6.14
CA ALA A 96 1.73 10.94 7.09
C ALA A 96 1.92 12.41 6.75
N VAL A 97 0.86 13.20 6.86
CA VAL A 97 0.87 14.64 6.71
C VAL A 97 0.56 15.22 8.08
N ASP A 98 1.44 16.10 8.58
CA ASP A 98 1.20 16.76 9.85
C ASP A 98 0.10 17.84 9.73
N LYS A 99 -0.28 18.45 10.85
CA LYS A 99 -1.31 19.51 10.88
C LYS A 99 -0.94 20.77 10.08
N VAL A 100 0.34 20.96 9.78
CA VAL A 100 0.88 22.13 9.05
C VAL A 100 1.00 21.83 7.55
N GLY A 101 0.79 20.57 7.14
CA GLY A 101 0.86 20.14 5.75
C GLY A 101 2.22 19.55 5.35
N HIS A 102 3.16 19.37 6.29
CA HIS A 102 4.44 18.73 5.98
C HIS A 102 4.26 17.24 5.78
N VAL A 103 4.89 16.73 4.74
CA VAL A 103 4.86 15.32 4.37
C VAL A 103 6.00 14.60 5.09
N GLY A 104 5.63 13.61 5.90
CA GLY A 104 6.56 12.76 6.62
C GLY A 104 7.28 11.75 5.72
N THR A 105 8.18 10.97 6.33
CA THR A 105 8.92 9.93 5.63
C THR A 105 7.98 8.85 5.06
N PRO A 106 8.13 8.44 3.79
CA PRO A 106 7.30 7.39 3.20
C PRO A 106 7.53 6.04 3.87
N LEU A 107 6.45 5.45 4.38
CA LEU A 107 6.40 4.08 4.87
C LEU A 107 5.96 3.15 3.74
N ARG A 108 6.76 2.14 3.43
CA ARG A 108 6.43 1.12 2.42
C ARG A 108 5.89 -0.14 3.10
N SER A 109 4.81 -0.69 2.57
CA SER A 109 4.31 -1.99 3.00
C SER A 109 5.26 -3.11 2.59
N ASN A 110 5.02 -4.32 3.09
CA ASN A 110 5.55 -5.51 2.45
C ASN A 110 5.08 -5.61 0.99
N ILE A 111 5.86 -6.31 0.19
CA ILE A 111 5.49 -6.61 -1.20
C ILE A 111 4.46 -7.74 -1.20
N VAL A 112 3.44 -7.58 -2.03
CA VAL A 112 2.42 -8.60 -2.30
C VAL A 112 2.52 -9.00 -3.77
N THR A 113 2.41 -10.30 -4.05
CA THR A 113 2.42 -10.84 -5.41
C THR A 113 0.98 -11.13 -5.84
N ILE A 114 0.55 -10.58 -6.98
CA ILE A 114 -0.80 -10.80 -7.52
C ILE A 114 -0.88 -12.17 -8.15
N GLY A 115 -1.80 -13.01 -7.67
CA GLY A 115 -1.96 -14.39 -8.07
C GLY A 115 -0.78 -15.28 -7.65
N THR A 116 -0.97 -16.58 -7.87
CA THR A 116 0.09 -17.60 -7.85
C THR A 116 0.49 -17.93 -9.27
#